data_AF-S9R8Q9-F1
#
_entry.id   AF-S9R8Q9-F1
#
_cell.length_a   1.000
_cell.length_b   1.000
_cell.length_c   1.000
_cell.angle_alpha   90.00
_cell.angle_beta   90.00
_cell.angle_gamma   90.00
#
_symmetry.space_group_name_H-M   'P 1'
#
loop_
_entity.id
_entity.type
_entity.pdbx_description
1 polymer ?
#
loop_
_entity_poly.entity_id
_entity_poly.type
_entity_poly.pdbx_seq_one_letter_code
_entity_poly.pdbx_strand_id
1 'polypeptide(L)'
;MEKRNFIFKLNVQPHILKKYYNKIDELKSQVIPNAIFNAYNDLFSNPIIEKDKMSLVIFQDYKEIAESEEYRNLIKITEEIAIEYKIITNEYKKGNGIHYNPDFLFKLENAIYDRKILLSKFIVLNQANSRYTSSQVYEEIERLYDFNIDSEVGKGLDHLRRVTRIILYLEEQIQNGTEDIKVDYSFGNEILTINNVTIYEALDSYKKIETQINDLKSDIGYIKINPVYENIVLNTTENMKSIEIITTYPNGNTDDELDILLKLPMITDAKESRTTFICPDTVDNKDFLQKIQKILIIPGIKGYIIDIKSNGTTIINFLNSVIKSK
;
A
#
# COMPACT_ATOMS: atom_id res chain seq x y z
N MET A 1 -7.46 -18.14 -2.80
CA MET A 1 -8.29 -17.19 -2.02
C MET A 1 -9.59 -16.97 -2.77
N GLU A 2 -10.67 -16.64 -2.08
CA GLU A 2 -11.96 -16.39 -2.71
C GLU A 2 -11.90 -15.12 -3.57
N LYS A 3 -12.37 -15.20 -4.81
CA LYS A 3 -12.49 -14.05 -5.71
C LYS A 3 -13.84 -13.35 -5.47
N ARG A 4 -13.84 -12.02 -5.38
CA ARG A 4 -15.03 -11.17 -5.11
C ARG A 4 -14.94 -9.85 -5.87
N ASN A 5 -16.01 -9.06 -5.86
CA ASN A 5 -15.98 -7.70 -6.41
C ASN A 5 -15.68 -6.70 -5.30
N PHE A 6 -14.51 -6.07 -5.29
CA PHE A 6 -14.09 -5.16 -4.21
C PHE A 6 -14.36 -3.69 -4.53
N ILE A 7 -14.75 -2.93 -3.51
CA ILE A 7 -15.21 -1.54 -3.65
C ILE A 7 -14.16 -0.54 -3.15
N PHE A 8 -13.88 0.45 -4.00
CA PHE A 8 -12.96 1.56 -3.71
C PHE A 8 -13.62 2.90 -4.02
N LYS A 9 -13.20 3.95 -3.29
CA LYS A 9 -13.70 5.33 -3.47
C LYS A 9 -12.62 6.19 -4.11
N LEU A 10 -12.98 6.90 -5.19
CA LEU A 10 -12.18 7.96 -5.77
C LEU A 10 -12.46 9.28 -5.03
N ASN A 11 -11.39 9.94 -4.61
CA ASN A 11 -11.36 11.22 -3.92
C ASN A 11 -10.51 12.22 -4.72
N VAL A 12 -11.06 13.41 -4.99
CA VAL A 12 -10.33 14.50 -5.66
C VAL A 12 -9.87 15.51 -4.63
N GLN A 13 -8.93 16.39 -4.99
CA GLN A 13 -8.44 17.38 -4.05
C GLN A 13 -9.44 18.52 -3.79
N PRO A 14 -9.38 19.17 -2.60
CA PRO A 14 -10.30 20.24 -2.22
C PRO A 14 -10.37 21.38 -3.25
N HIS A 15 -9.22 21.77 -3.83
CA HIS A 15 -9.18 22.84 -4.82
C HIS A 15 -9.95 22.50 -6.11
N ILE A 16 -10.01 21.21 -6.49
CA ILE A 16 -10.82 20.73 -7.63
C ILE A 16 -12.31 20.78 -7.26
N LEU A 17 -12.70 20.31 -6.08
CA LEU A 17 -14.08 20.42 -5.61
C LEU A 17 -14.55 21.88 -5.60
N LYS A 18 -13.71 22.80 -5.13
CA LYS A 18 -13.99 24.24 -5.14
C LYS A 18 -14.15 24.80 -6.56
N LYS A 19 -13.26 24.41 -7.49
CA LYS A 19 -13.34 24.79 -8.92
C LYS A 19 -14.68 24.38 -9.54
N TYR A 20 -15.23 23.24 -9.14
CA TYR A 20 -16.49 22.69 -9.68
C TYR A 20 -17.68 22.79 -8.72
N TYR A 21 -17.64 23.63 -7.68
CA TYR A 21 -18.69 23.67 -6.64
C TYR A 21 -20.10 23.86 -7.21
N ASN A 22 -20.27 24.80 -8.16
CA ASN A 22 -21.56 25.06 -8.82
C ASN A 22 -21.86 24.11 -9.99
N LYS A 23 -20.95 23.18 -10.29
CA LYS A 23 -21.00 22.26 -11.43
C LYS A 23 -20.54 20.86 -11.03
N ILE A 24 -20.95 20.41 -9.85
CA ILE A 24 -20.46 19.13 -9.30
C ILE A 24 -20.89 17.95 -10.17
N ASP A 25 -22.05 18.04 -10.81
CA ASP A 25 -22.53 17.03 -11.76
C ASP A 25 -21.60 16.93 -12.98
N GLU A 26 -21.12 18.08 -13.50
CA GLU A 26 -20.13 18.11 -14.58
C GLU A 26 -18.83 17.40 -14.16
N LEU A 27 -18.34 17.67 -12.95
CA LEU A 27 -17.16 17.00 -12.41
C LEU A 27 -17.34 15.48 -12.35
N LYS A 28 -18.48 15.02 -11.81
CA LYS A 28 -18.78 13.60 -11.58
C LYS A 28 -19.05 12.82 -12.86
N SER A 29 -19.81 13.40 -13.79
CA SER A 29 -20.32 12.69 -14.97
C SER A 29 -19.52 12.96 -16.24
N GLN A 30 -18.61 13.94 -16.25
CA GLN A 30 -17.79 14.27 -17.42
C GLN A 30 -16.31 14.35 -17.10
N VAL A 31 -15.90 15.24 -16.18
CA VAL A 31 -14.48 15.57 -16.01
C VAL A 31 -13.69 14.38 -15.42
N ILE A 32 -14.17 13.76 -14.34
CA ILE A 32 -13.51 12.57 -13.77
C ILE A 32 -13.58 11.38 -14.75
N PRO A 33 -14.74 11.02 -15.33
CA PRO A 33 -14.81 9.98 -16.35
C PRO A 33 -13.83 10.21 -17.51
N ASN A 34 -13.74 11.42 -18.06
CA ASN A 34 -12.82 11.70 -19.17
C ASN A 34 -11.34 11.56 -18.76
N ALA A 35 -10.98 11.92 -17.52
CA ALA A 35 -9.64 11.70 -17.02
C ALA A 35 -9.29 10.21 -16.90
N ILE A 36 -10.23 9.39 -16.40
CA ILE A 36 -10.08 7.93 -16.37
C ILE A 36 -10.01 7.37 -17.79
N PHE A 37 -10.89 7.82 -18.68
CA PHE A 37 -10.91 7.42 -20.09
C PHE A 37 -9.54 7.65 -20.72
N ASN A 38 -9.01 8.86 -20.62
CA ASN A 38 -7.72 9.22 -21.21
C ASN A 38 -6.56 8.42 -20.60
N ALA A 39 -6.63 8.01 -19.33
CA ALA A 39 -5.60 7.19 -18.68
C ALA A 39 -5.54 5.77 -19.21
N TYR A 40 -6.66 5.26 -19.73
CA TYR A 40 -6.84 3.86 -20.12
C TYR A 40 -7.23 3.67 -21.58
N ASN A 41 -7.40 4.75 -22.34
CA ASN A 41 -7.68 4.71 -23.77
C ASN A 41 -6.36 4.48 -24.50
N ASP A 42 -6.06 3.20 -24.74
CA ASP A 42 -4.89 2.77 -25.50
C ASP A 42 -5.31 2.07 -26.82
N LEU A 43 -4.34 1.60 -27.59
CA LEU A 43 -4.59 0.97 -28.89
C LEU A 43 -5.29 -0.40 -28.79
N PHE A 44 -5.37 -1.01 -27.61
CA PHE A 44 -5.74 -2.40 -27.40
C PHE A 44 -6.97 -2.58 -26.50
N SER A 45 -7.25 -1.62 -25.63
CA SER A 45 -8.41 -1.60 -24.75
C SER A 45 -8.93 -0.17 -24.60
N ASN A 46 -10.23 0.00 -24.86
CA ASN A 46 -10.90 1.29 -24.72
C ASN A 46 -11.93 1.19 -23.61
N PRO A 47 -11.92 2.12 -22.63
CA PRO A 47 -12.99 2.19 -21.65
C PRO A 47 -14.35 2.41 -22.33
N ILE A 48 -15.36 1.67 -21.90
CA ILE A 48 -16.72 1.76 -22.42
C ILE A 48 -17.50 2.71 -21.51
N ILE A 49 -18.00 3.82 -22.07
CA ILE A 49 -18.79 4.81 -21.34
C ILE A 49 -20.27 4.52 -21.56
N GLU A 50 -20.99 4.31 -20.45
CA GLU A 50 -22.45 4.26 -20.40
C GLU A 50 -23.01 5.54 -19.74
N LYS A 51 -24.33 5.60 -19.56
CA LYS A 51 -25.02 6.81 -19.07
C LYS A 51 -24.55 7.26 -17.68
N ASP A 52 -24.31 6.31 -16.77
CA ASP A 52 -24.04 6.55 -15.35
C ASP A 52 -22.81 5.81 -14.81
N LYS A 53 -22.10 5.08 -15.69
CA LYS A 53 -20.91 4.31 -15.35
C LYS A 53 -19.95 4.19 -16.53
N MET A 54 -18.73 3.78 -16.22
CA MET A 54 -17.69 3.42 -17.18
C MET A 54 -17.17 2.04 -16.83
N SER A 55 -16.87 1.22 -17.83
CA SER A 55 -16.18 -0.06 -17.65
C SER A 55 -14.81 0.01 -18.33
N LEU A 56 -13.76 -0.45 -17.66
CA LEU A 56 -12.41 -0.55 -18.20
C LEU A 56 -11.78 -1.90 -17.86
N VAL A 57 -10.70 -2.24 -18.55
CA VAL A 57 -9.87 -3.42 -18.26
C VAL A 57 -8.50 -2.93 -17.83
N ILE A 58 -7.99 -3.50 -16.75
CA ILE A 58 -6.64 -3.25 -16.26
C ILE A 58 -5.81 -4.48 -16.57
N PHE A 59 -4.71 -4.26 -17.27
CA PHE A 59 -3.70 -5.29 -17.48
C PHE A 59 -2.77 -5.35 -16.28
N GLN A 60 -2.80 -6.46 -15.54
CA GLN A 60 -1.91 -6.67 -14.40
C GLN A 60 -0.65 -7.42 -14.89
N ASP A 61 0.48 -6.72 -14.96
CA ASP A 61 1.78 -7.33 -15.31
C ASP A 61 2.81 -7.09 -14.20
N TYR A 62 3.05 -8.13 -13.41
CA TYR A 62 4.04 -8.12 -12.34
C TYR A 62 5.48 -7.95 -12.85
N LYS A 63 5.75 -8.17 -14.15
CA LYS A 63 7.06 -7.86 -14.74
C LYS A 63 7.39 -6.37 -14.67
N GLU A 64 6.39 -5.49 -14.71
CA GLU A 64 6.61 -4.04 -14.54
C GLU A 64 7.33 -3.74 -13.22
N ILE A 65 7.02 -4.48 -12.15
CA ILE A 65 7.69 -4.33 -10.85
C ILE A 65 9.13 -4.84 -10.91
N ALA A 66 9.36 -6.01 -11.49
CA ALA A 66 10.69 -6.59 -11.65
C ALA A 66 11.62 -5.74 -12.54
N GLU A 67 11.02 -4.98 -13.47
CA GLU A 67 11.73 -4.08 -14.37
C GLU A 67 11.96 -2.69 -13.78
N SER A 68 11.29 -2.35 -12.67
CA SER A 68 11.44 -1.05 -12.01
C SER A 68 12.86 -0.82 -11.47
N GLU A 69 13.32 0.43 -11.57
CA GLU A 69 14.64 0.85 -11.07
C GLU A 69 14.77 0.60 -9.57
N GLU A 70 13.71 0.90 -8.79
CA GLU A 70 13.74 0.72 -7.34
C GLU A 70 13.92 -0.75 -6.94
N TYR A 71 13.25 -1.67 -7.64
CA TYR A 71 13.40 -3.10 -7.39
C TYR A 71 14.82 -3.57 -7.74
N ARG A 72 15.29 -3.27 -8.95
CA ARG A 72 16.62 -3.70 -9.42
C ARG A 72 17.75 -3.19 -8.52
N ASN A 73 17.67 -1.93 -8.09
CA ASN A 73 18.66 -1.34 -7.18
C ASN A 73 18.63 -2.04 -5.80
N LEU A 74 17.44 -2.33 -5.26
CA LEU A 74 17.32 -3.05 -3.99
C LEU A 74 17.92 -4.46 -4.07
N ILE A 75 17.65 -5.21 -5.14
CA ILE A 75 18.22 -6.56 -5.31
C ILE A 75 19.75 -6.51 -5.36
N LYS A 76 20.31 -5.60 -6.16
CA LYS A 76 21.76 -5.43 -6.27
C LYS A 76 22.41 -5.13 -4.92
N ILE A 77 21.88 -4.18 -4.17
CA ILE A 77 22.42 -3.82 -2.84
C ILE A 77 22.25 -4.99 -1.86
N THR A 78 21.15 -5.74 -1.95
CA THR A 78 20.91 -6.92 -1.11
C THR A 78 21.92 -8.03 -1.38
N GLU A 79 22.32 -8.26 -2.63
CA GLU A 79 23.38 -9.22 -2.99
C GLU A 79 24.71 -8.86 -2.34
N GLU A 80 25.10 -7.58 -2.37
CA GLU A 80 26.31 -7.11 -1.69
C GLU A 80 26.25 -7.34 -0.17
N ILE A 81 25.10 -7.01 0.45
CA ILE A 81 24.86 -7.26 1.88
C ILE A 81 24.95 -8.76 2.20
N ALA A 82 24.43 -9.63 1.34
CA ALA A 82 24.46 -11.08 1.54
C ALA A 82 25.90 -11.63 1.51
N ILE A 83 26.73 -11.14 0.59
CA ILE A 83 28.15 -11.52 0.50
C ILE A 83 28.90 -11.09 1.76
N GLU A 84 28.71 -9.84 2.21
CA GLU A 84 29.34 -9.34 3.44
C GLU A 84 28.85 -10.11 4.68
N TYR A 85 27.55 -10.40 4.76
CA TYR A 85 26.95 -11.20 5.82
C TYR A 85 27.53 -12.63 5.87
N LYS A 86 27.72 -13.27 4.71
CA LYS A 86 28.39 -14.58 4.59
C LYS A 86 29.80 -14.54 5.16
N ILE A 87 30.58 -13.51 4.85
CA ILE A 87 31.94 -13.34 5.38
C ILE A 87 31.91 -13.24 6.90
N ILE A 88 31.06 -12.36 7.46
CA ILE A 88 30.92 -12.17 8.91
C ILE A 88 30.52 -13.48 9.59
N THR A 89 29.56 -14.21 9.01
CA THR A 89 29.09 -15.50 9.53
C THR A 89 30.20 -16.56 9.54
N ASN A 90 31.00 -16.62 8.46
CA ASN A 90 32.10 -17.57 8.38
C ASN A 90 33.23 -17.24 9.36
N GLU A 91 33.55 -15.95 9.55
CA GLU A 91 34.54 -15.53 10.54
C GLU A 91 34.08 -15.82 11.98
N TYR A 92 32.81 -15.58 12.28
CA TYR A 92 32.21 -15.96 13.56
C TYR A 92 32.34 -17.48 13.81
N LYS A 93 32.02 -18.31 12.81
CA LYS A 93 32.15 -19.78 12.88
C LYS A 93 33.59 -20.27 13.06
N LYS A 94 34.59 -19.48 12.66
CA LYS A 94 36.01 -19.75 12.94
C LYS A 94 36.44 -19.35 14.35
N GLY A 95 35.56 -18.76 15.15
CA GLY A 95 35.84 -18.31 16.51
C GLY A 95 36.36 -16.86 16.60
N ASN A 96 36.35 -16.10 15.51
CA ASN A 96 36.88 -14.74 15.47
C ASN A 96 35.93 -13.68 16.04
N GLY A 97 34.78 -14.08 16.61
CA GLY A 97 33.75 -13.17 17.10
C GLY A 97 32.95 -12.50 15.98
N ILE A 98 32.00 -11.64 16.36
CA ILE A 98 31.13 -10.94 15.42
C ILE A 98 31.64 -9.51 15.26
N HIS A 99 32.05 -9.16 14.05
CA HIS A 99 32.57 -7.83 13.71
C HIS A 99 31.83 -7.26 12.51
N TYR A 100 31.10 -6.16 12.73
CA TYR A 100 30.42 -5.42 11.66
C TYR A 100 31.26 -4.22 11.24
N ASN A 101 31.63 -4.18 9.96
CA ASN A 101 32.28 -3.00 9.38
C ASN A 101 31.28 -1.81 9.36
N PRO A 102 31.67 -0.59 9.75
CA PRO A 102 30.85 0.61 9.55
C PRO A 102 30.23 0.75 8.15
N ASP A 103 30.97 0.40 7.09
CA ASP A 103 30.47 0.49 5.71
C ASP A 103 29.29 -0.48 5.47
N PHE A 104 29.37 -1.69 6.02
CA PHE A 104 28.28 -2.67 6.00
C PHE A 104 27.03 -2.12 6.68
N LEU A 105 27.20 -1.48 7.85
CA LEU A 105 26.08 -0.93 8.61
C LEU A 105 25.40 0.22 7.86
N PHE A 106 26.20 1.13 7.27
CA PHE A 106 25.66 2.23 6.47
C PHE A 106 24.92 1.73 5.22
N LYS A 107 25.51 0.75 4.51
CA LYS A 107 24.86 0.11 3.36
C LYS A 107 23.54 -0.54 3.75
N LEU A 108 23.50 -1.25 4.88
CA LEU A 108 22.30 -1.90 5.41
C LEU A 108 21.20 -0.88 5.75
N GLU A 109 21.55 0.25 6.37
CA GLU A 109 20.57 1.30 6.69
C GLU A 109 19.92 1.89 5.42
N ASN A 110 20.73 2.19 4.40
CA ASN A 110 20.22 2.68 3.11
C ASN A 110 19.32 1.64 2.43
N ALA A 111 19.74 0.37 2.40
CA ALA A 111 18.92 -0.71 1.81
C ALA A 111 17.58 -0.89 2.54
N ILE A 112 17.55 -0.71 3.86
CA ILE A 112 16.30 -0.73 4.64
C ILE A 112 15.38 0.43 4.25
N TYR A 113 15.94 1.61 3.99
CA TYR A 113 15.18 2.77 3.53
C TYR A 113 14.62 2.54 2.12
N ASP A 114 15.44 2.07 1.18
CA ASP A 114 15.03 1.77 -0.20
C ASP A 114 13.93 0.71 -0.25
N ARG A 115 14.04 -0.34 0.59
CA ARG A 115 12.97 -1.34 0.74
C ARG A 115 11.65 -0.71 1.20
N LYS A 116 11.68 0.27 2.12
CA LYS A 116 10.46 0.97 2.56
C LYS A 116 9.85 1.79 1.42
N ILE A 117 10.67 2.44 0.61
CA ILE A 117 10.22 3.15 -0.59
C ILE A 117 9.54 2.17 -1.56
N LEU A 118 10.20 1.05 -1.88
CA LEU A 118 9.66 0.02 -2.77
C LEU A 118 8.29 -0.48 -2.29
N LEU A 119 8.17 -0.85 -1.01
CA LEU A 119 6.93 -1.35 -0.41
C LEU A 119 5.82 -0.30 -0.33
N SER A 120 6.18 0.99 -0.32
CA SER A 120 5.21 2.08 -0.36
C SER A 120 4.66 2.33 -1.77
N LYS A 121 5.50 2.10 -2.79
CA LYS A 121 5.14 2.23 -4.21
C LYS A 121 4.34 1.01 -4.68
N PHE A 122 4.81 -0.19 -4.35
CA PHE A 122 4.21 -1.47 -4.73
C PHE A 122 3.65 -2.18 -3.50
N ILE A 123 2.47 -1.73 -3.04
CA ILE A 123 1.83 -2.22 -1.80
C ILE A 123 1.62 -3.73 -1.83
N VAL A 124 1.39 -4.30 -3.02
CA VAL A 124 1.22 -5.74 -3.25
C VAL A 124 2.38 -6.57 -2.69
N LEU A 125 3.61 -6.05 -2.69
CA LEU A 125 4.79 -6.73 -2.17
C LEU A 125 4.77 -6.91 -0.64
N ASN A 126 3.94 -6.16 0.11
CA ASN A 126 3.80 -6.35 1.56
C ASN A 126 3.26 -7.75 1.92
N GLN A 127 2.58 -8.40 0.99
CA GLN A 127 1.99 -9.73 1.15
C GLN A 127 3.03 -10.83 1.31
N ALA A 128 4.24 -10.61 0.78
CA ALA A 128 5.36 -11.52 0.87
C ALA A 128 5.66 -11.97 2.32
N ASN A 129 5.40 -11.10 3.30
CA ASN A 129 5.60 -11.41 4.73
C ASN A 129 4.69 -12.51 5.28
N SER A 130 3.49 -12.65 4.72
CA SER A 130 2.49 -13.63 5.15
C SER A 130 2.55 -14.93 4.34
N ARG A 131 3.17 -14.89 3.15
CA ARG A 131 3.19 -15.99 2.18
C ARG A 131 4.28 -17.02 2.46
N TYR A 132 5.43 -16.57 2.96
CA TYR A 132 6.62 -17.41 3.14
C TYR A 132 7.08 -17.46 4.60
N THR A 133 7.21 -18.69 5.11
CA THR A 133 7.72 -18.92 6.47
C THR A 133 9.21 -18.56 6.57
N SER A 134 9.69 -18.32 7.78
CA SER A 134 11.10 -17.98 7.98
C SER A 134 12.05 -19.12 7.59
N SER A 135 11.65 -20.38 7.77
CA SER A 135 12.46 -21.55 7.41
C SER A 135 12.64 -21.67 5.91
N GLN A 136 11.56 -21.56 5.13
CA GLN A 136 11.62 -21.56 3.66
C GLN A 136 12.54 -20.46 3.13
N VAL A 137 12.49 -19.27 3.75
CA VAL A 137 13.32 -18.14 3.36
C VAL A 137 14.79 -18.36 3.72
N TYR A 138 15.08 -19.02 4.84
CA TYR A 138 16.45 -19.36 5.21
C TYR A 138 17.04 -20.38 4.25
N GLU A 139 16.34 -21.47 3.97
CA GLU A 139 16.78 -22.48 2.99
C GLU A 139 17.10 -21.83 1.63
N GLU A 140 16.27 -20.87 1.20
CA GLU A 140 16.50 -20.15 -0.05
C GLU A 140 17.73 -19.24 -0.01
N ILE A 141 17.93 -18.47 1.06
CA ILE A 141 19.12 -17.63 1.23
C ILE A 141 20.39 -18.50 1.25
N GLU A 142 20.37 -19.59 2.01
CA GLU A 142 21.49 -20.52 2.13
C GLU A 142 21.84 -21.14 0.77
N ARG A 143 20.81 -21.50 -0.01
CA ARG A 143 20.95 -22.02 -1.38
C ARG A 143 21.51 -20.99 -2.35
N LEU A 144 20.98 -19.76 -2.34
CA LEU A 144 21.36 -18.70 -3.29
C LEU A 144 22.80 -18.22 -3.08
N TYR A 145 23.25 -18.14 -1.83
CA TYR A 145 24.55 -17.57 -1.49
C TYR A 145 25.58 -18.61 -1.01
N ASP A 146 25.21 -19.90 -1.00
CA ASP A 146 26.08 -21.03 -0.68
C ASP A 146 26.77 -20.86 0.69
N PHE A 147 25.97 -20.72 1.74
CA PHE A 147 26.45 -20.67 3.13
C PHE A 147 25.33 -21.02 4.10
N ASN A 148 25.66 -21.50 5.30
CA ASN A 148 24.65 -21.72 6.35
C ASN A 148 24.49 -20.47 7.20
N ILE A 149 23.26 -20.03 7.41
CA ILE A 149 22.90 -18.94 8.31
C ILE A 149 23.25 -19.34 9.75
N ASP A 150 23.58 -18.34 10.56
CA ASP A 150 23.72 -18.46 12.00
C ASP A 150 22.88 -17.36 12.65
N SER A 151 21.92 -17.73 13.51
CA SER A 151 21.02 -16.78 14.14
C SER A 151 21.70 -15.87 15.15
N GLU A 152 22.90 -16.22 15.63
CA GLU A 152 23.73 -15.37 16.50
C GLU A 152 24.25 -14.13 15.75
N VAL A 153 24.41 -14.23 14.42
CA VAL A 153 24.79 -13.09 13.57
C VAL A 153 23.54 -12.32 13.14
N GLY A 154 23.02 -11.48 14.03
CA GLY A 154 21.70 -10.87 13.81
C GLY A 154 21.64 -9.72 12.79
N LYS A 155 22.71 -8.92 12.60
CA LYS A 155 22.63 -7.72 11.74
C LYS A 155 22.67 -8.12 10.27
N GLY A 156 21.74 -7.57 9.49
CA GLY A 156 21.57 -7.89 8.06
C GLY A 156 20.59 -9.04 7.81
N LEU A 157 20.48 -10.02 8.73
CA LEU A 157 19.64 -11.20 8.54
C LEU A 157 18.14 -10.86 8.33
N ASP A 158 17.56 -9.95 9.13
CA ASP A 158 16.17 -9.51 8.93
C ASP A 158 15.98 -8.83 7.56
N HIS A 159 17.00 -8.11 7.08
CA HIS A 159 16.94 -7.47 5.78
C HIS A 159 16.93 -8.51 4.65
N LEU A 160 17.88 -9.44 4.67
CA LEU A 160 17.96 -10.54 3.71
C LEU A 160 16.63 -11.31 3.67
N ARG A 161 16.10 -11.71 4.83
CA ARG A 161 14.81 -12.41 4.92
C ARG A 161 13.69 -11.64 4.25
N ARG A 162 13.55 -10.34 4.54
CA ARG A 162 12.46 -9.52 4.00
C ARG A 162 12.58 -9.33 2.50
N VAL A 163 13.79 -9.14 1.96
CA VAL A 163 13.98 -8.98 0.51
C VAL A 163 13.79 -10.32 -0.21
N THR A 164 14.33 -11.43 0.30
CA THR A 164 14.10 -12.76 -0.31
C THR A 164 12.62 -13.12 -0.38
N ARG A 165 11.83 -12.77 0.64
CA ARG A 165 10.36 -12.93 0.57
C ARG A 165 9.75 -12.15 -0.60
N ILE A 166 10.20 -10.91 -0.81
CA ILE A 166 9.72 -10.06 -1.91
C ILE A 166 10.08 -10.71 -3.26
N ILE A 167 11.31 -11.21 -3.42
CA ILE A 167 11.77 -11.92 -4.63
C ILE A 167 10.86 -13.11 -4.92
N LEU A 168 10.74 -14.04 -3.96
CA LEU A 168 9.94 -15.26 -4.12
C LEU A 168 8.48 -14.95 -4.47
N TYR A 169 7.90 -13.97 -3.77
CA TYR A 169 6.53 -13.53 -4.05
C TYR A 169 6.39 -12.99 -5.47
N LEU A 170 7.31 -12.14 -5.92
CA LEU A 170 7.24 -11.53 -7.24
C LEU A 170 7.43 -12.57 -8.36
N GLU A 171 8.36 -13.52 -8.18
CA GLU A 171 8.57 -14.63 -9.10
C GLU A 171 7.32 -15.52 -9.22
N GLU A 172 6.67 -15.85 -8.10
CA GLU A 172 5.38 -16.57 -8.09
C GLU A 172 4.33 -15.82 -8.91
N GLN A 173 4.19 -14.51 -8.73
CA GLN A 173 3.21 -13.71 -9.47
C GLN A 173 3.52 -13.61 -10.97
N ILE A 174 4.80 -13.45 -11.34
CA ILE A 174 5.21 -13.43 -12.75
C ILE A 174 4.91 -14.79 -13.42
N GLN A 175 5.10 -15.90 -12.71
CA GLN A 175 4.79 -17.25 -13.22
C GLN A 175 3.28 -17.48 -13.38
N ASN A 176 2.46 -16.89 -12.52
CA ASN A 176 0.99 -16.95 -12.65
C ASN A 176 0.47 -16.22 -13.91
N GLY A 177 1.30 -15.38 -14.53
CA GLY A 177 0.99 -14.70 -15.78
C GLY A 177 0.23 -13.39 -15.58
N THR A 178 -0.27 -12.86 -16.69
CA THR A 178 -1.01 -11.59 -16.72
C THR A 178 -2.51 -11.84 -16.67
N GLU A 179 -3.22 -11.11 -15.82
CA GLU A 179 -4.68 -11.17 -15.73
C GLU A 179 -5.32 -9.86 -16.23
N ASP A 180 -6.39 -10.00 -17.01
CA ASP A 180 -7.27 -8.89 -17.41
C ASP A 180 -8.30 -8.66 -16.33
N ILE A 181 -8.17 -7.56 -15.59
CA ILE A 181 -9.03 -7.23 -14.47
C ILE A 181 -10.09 -6.21 -14.91
N LYS A 182 -11.36 -6.61 -14.87
CA LYS A 182 -12.48 -5.72 -15.20
C LYS A 182 -12.77 -4.76 -14.05
N VAL A 183 -12.91 -3.47 -14.35
CA VAL A 183 -13.26 -2.45 -13.38
C VAL A 183 -14.44 -1.62 -13.87
N ASP A 184 -15.43 -1.45 -13.00
CA ASP A 184 -16.56 -0.54 -13.22
C ASP A 184 -16.44 0.70 -12.34
N TYR A 185 -16.50 1.87 -12.95
CA TYR A 185 -16.56 3.16 -12.27
C TYR A 185 -17.98 3.75 -12.34
N SER A 186 -18.59 3.99 -11.19
CA SER A 186 -19.91 4.63 -11.08
C SER A 186 -19.77 6.14 -10.87
N PHE A 187 -20.42 6.94 -11.72
CA PHE A 187 -20.24 8.39 -11.75
C PHE A 187 -20.82 9.09 -10.53
N GLY A 188 -22.06 8.73 -10.13
CA GLY A 188 -22.79 9.45 -9.08
C GLY A 188 -22.11 9.40 -7.70
N ASN A 189 -21.50 8.26 -7.38
CA ASN A 189 -20.86 7.99 -6.09
C ASN A 189 -19.32 7.92 -6.17
N GLU A 190 -18.75 8.14 -7.36
CA GLU A 190 -17.32 8.03 -7.66
C GLU A 190 -16.68 6.76 -7.05
N ILE A 191 -17.35 5.62 -7.28
CA ILE A 191 -16.96 4.30 -6.77
C ILE A 191 -16.33 3.49 -7.90
N LEU A 192 -15.19 2.87 -7.63
CA LEU A 192 -14.62 1.81 -8.46
C LEU A 192 -14.98 0.44 -7.88
N THR A 193 -15.43 -0.47 -8.73
CA THR A 193 -15.67 -1.88 -8.41
C THR A 193 -14.67 -2.70 -9.22
N ILE A 194 -13.74 -3.36 -8.53
CA ILE A 194 -12.75 -4.25 -9.15
C ILE A 194 -13.28 -5.66 -9.11
N ASN A 195 -13.57 -6.23 -10.28
CA ASN A 195 -14.48 -7.36 -10.42
C ASN A 195 -13.76 -8.71 -10.42
N ASN A 196 -14.32 -9.67 -9.68
CA ASN A 196 -13.91 -11.07 -9.64
C ASN A 196 -12.39 -11.26 -9.49
N VAL A 197 -11.84 -10.64 -8.45
CA VAL A 197 -10.41 -10.70 -8.12
C VAL A 197 -10.21 -11.17 -6.70
N THR A 198 -9.01 -11.63 -6.38
CA THR A 198 -8.60 -11.79 -4.98
C THR A 198 -8.45 -10.41 -4.33
N ILE A 199 -8.47 -10.33 -2.99
CA ILE A 199 -8.22 -9.06 -2.28
C ILE A 199 -6.86 -8.45 -2.65
N TYR A 200 -5.90 -9.29 -3.04
CA TYR A 200 -4.56 -8.90 -3.41
C TYR A 200 -4.50 -8.22 -4.78
N GLU A 201 -5.09 -8.86 -5.78
CA GLU A 201 -5.32 -8.28 -7.11
C GLU A 201 -6.10 -6.96 -6.98
N ALA A 202 -7.13 -6.90 -6.12
CA ALA A 202 -7.88 -5.68 -5.88
C ALA A 202 -7.02 -4.54 -5.31
N LEU A 203 -6.19 -4.84 -4.31
CA LEU A 203 -5.29 -3.86 -3.68
C LEU A 203 -4.19 -3.35 -4.63
N ASP A 204 -3.79 -4.18 -5.59
CA ASP A 204 -2.80 -3.80 -6.60
C ASP A 204 -3.44 -2.94 -7.69
N SER A 205 -4.58 -3.42 -8.23
CA SER A 205 -5.33 -2.75 -9.28
C SER A 205 -5.75 -1.34 -8.90
N TYR A 206 -6.32 -1.09 -7.70
CA TYR A 206 -6.74 0.29 -7.36
C TYR A 206 -5.56 1.26 -7.33
N LYS A 207 -4.36 0.78 -6.96
CA LYS A 207 -3.17 1.61 -6.86
C LYS A 207 -2.54 1.86 -8.22
N LYS A 208 -2.60 0.88 -9.12
CA LYS A 208 -2.28 1.06 -10.54
C LYS A 208 -3.18 2.13 -11.17
N ILE A 209 -4.49 2.09 -10.90
CA ILE A 209 -5.46 3.11 -11.37
C ILE A 209 -5.12 4.50 -10.84
N GLU A 210 -4.91 4.63 -9.53
CA GLU A 210 -4.55 5.92 -8.93
C GLU A 210 -3.29 6.50 -9.59
N THR A 211 -2.27 5.64 -9.82
CA THR A 211 -0.99 6.05 -10.38
C THR A 211 -1.13 6.51 -11.83
N GLN A 212 -1.78 5.71 -12.68
CA GLN A 212 -1.95 6.04 -14.11
C GLN A 212 -2.76 7.33 -14.31
N ILE A 213 -3.82 7.54 -13.54
CA ILE A 213 -4.60 8.79 -13.62
C ILE A 213 -3.77 9.99 -13.18
N ASN A 214 -2.98 9.84 -12.11
CA ASN A 214 -2.14 10.91 -11.58
C ASN A 214 -0.99 11.28 -12.52
N ASP A 215 -0.39 10.30 -13.18
CA ASP A 215 0.75 10.51 -14.09
C ASP A 215 0.37 11.30 -15.33
N LEU A 216 -0.89 11.22 -15.78
CA LEU A 216 -1.41 12.06 -16.86
C LEU A 216 -1.44 13.56 -16.54
N LYS A 217 -1.42 13.94 -15.26
CA LYS A 217 -1.52 15.35 -14.81
C LYS A 217 -2.71 16.09 -15.46
N SER A 218 -3.85 15.39 -15.52
CA SER A 218 -5.09 15.90 -16.13
C SER A 218 -5.76 17.01 -15.30
N ASP A 219 -6.87 17.55 -15.81
CA ASP A 219 -7.61 18.67 -15.20
C ASP A 219 -8.22 18.37 -13.81
N ILE A 220 -8.28 17.10 -13.41
CA ILE A 220 -8.70 16.69 -12.05
C ILE A 220 -7.54 16.66 -11.04
N GLY A 221 -6.32 17.01 -11.48
CA GLY A 221 -5.12 16.99 -10.66
C GLY A 221 -4.79 15.59 -10.12
N TYR A 222 -4.13 15.55 -8.97
CA TYR A 222 -3.87 14.28 -8.28
C TYR A 222 -5.09 13.82 -7.50
N ILE A 223 -5.47 12.56 -7.68
CA ILE A 223 -6.53 11.87 -6.96
C ILE A 223 -5.98 10.90 -5.90
N LYS A 224 -6.87 10.46 -5.02
CA LYS A 224 -6.68 9.34 -4.10
C LYS A 224 -7.79 8.32 -4.26
N ILE A 225 -7.42 7.06 -4.45
CA ILE A 225 -8.36 5.94 -4.46
C ILE A 225 -8.10 5.14 -3.19
N ASN A 226 -9.13 4.94 -2.36
CA ASN A 226 -8.99 4.22 -1.09
C ASN A 226 -10.02 3.09 -0.99
N PRO A 227 -9.70 2.00 -0.27
CA PRO A 227 -10.68 0.94 -0.01
C PRO A 227 -11.86 1.46 0.82
N VAL A 228 -13.05 0.95 0.51
CA VAL A 228 -14.24 1.13 1.37
C VAL A 228 -14.29 -0.04 2.34
N TYR A 229 -14.05 0.22 3.62
CA TYR A 229 -14.00 -0.83 4.64
C TYR A 229 -15.36 -1.03 5.31
N GLU A 230 -15.72 -2.29 5.58
CA GLU A 230 -16.78 -2.65 6.53
C GLU A 230 -16.20 -2.83 7.94
N ASN A 231 -14.96 -3.32 8.02
CA ASN A 231 -14.20 -3.46 9.26
C ASN A 231 -12.70 -3.31 9.00
N ILE A 232 -11.98 -2.64 9.90
CA ILE A 232 -10.54 -2.41 9.80
C ILE A 232 -9.83 -3.13 10.94
N VAL A 233 -9.00 -4.11 10.59
CA VAL A 233 -8.16 -4.80 11.57
C VAL A 233 -6.77 -4.18 11.56
N LEU A 234 -6.25 -3.88 12.75
CA LEU A 234 -4.92 -3.30 12.92
C LEU A 234 -3.96 -4.32 13.55
N ASN A 235 -2.77 -4.43 12.99
CA ASN A 235 -1.64 -5.16 13.57
C ASN A 235 -1.08 -4.34 14.75
N THR A 236 -1.66 -4.56 15.93
CA THR A 236 -1.32 -3.83 17.16
C THR A 236 -0.56 -4.72 18.12
N THR A 237 0.22 -4.10 19.01
CA THR A 237 0.91 -4.76 20.11
C THR A 237 0.61 -4.04 21.41
N GLU A 238 0.78 -4.70 22.56
CA GLU A 238 0.55 -4.10 23.88
C GLU A 238 1.47 -2.89 24.16
N ASN A 239 2.62 -2.82 23.48
CA ASN A 239 3.58 -1.73 23.60
C ASN A 239 3.33 -0.57 22.63
N MET A 240 2.30 -0.65 21.78
CA MET A 240 2.01 0.39 20.80
C MET A 240 1.36 1.59 21.48
N LYS A 241 2.09 2.70 21.55
CA LYS A 241 1.66 3.94 22.24
C LYS A 241 1.31 5.10 21.30
N SER A 242 1.61 4.99 20.02
CA SER A 242 1.34 6.05 19.04
C SER A 242 0.67 5.46 17.80
N ILE A 243 -0.44 6.07 17.38
CA ILE A 243 -1.16 5.73 16.15
C ILE A 243 -1.43 7.03 15.39
N GLU A 244 -0.93 7.09 14.16
CA GLU A 244 -1.22 8.14 13.18
C GLU A 244 -2.32 7.65 12.24
N ILE A 245 -3.44 8.37 12.18
CA ILE A 245 -4.52 8.13 11.23
C ILE A 245 -4.37 9.15 10.10
N ILE A 246 -4.28 8.68 8.86
CA ILE A 246 -4.13 9.51 7.67
C ILE A 246 -5.42 9.43 6.85
N THR A 247 -6.10 10.55 6.67
CA THR A 247 -7.34 10.63 5.88
C THR A 247 -7.21 11.61 4.73
N THR A 248 -7.89 11.34 3.62
CA THR A 248 -8.02 12.28 2.49
C THR A 248 -9.18 13.25 2.72
N TYR A 249 -9.19 14.34 1.96
CA TYR A 249 -10.31 15.27 1.92
C TYR A 249 -11.57 14.59 1.35
N PRO A 250 -12.76 14.77 1.95
CA PRO A 250 -13.96 14.05 1.56
C PRO A 250 -14.59 14.65 0.28
N ASN A 251 -14.93 13.78 -0.69
CA ASN A 251 -15.86 14.13 -1.76
C ASN A 251 -17.30 13.96 -1.26
N GLY A 252 -17.92 14.99 -0.67
CA GLY A 252 -19.34 14.98 -0.28
C GLY A 252 -19.66 15.56 1.10
N ASN A 253 -20.95 15.51 1.49
CA ASN A 253 -21.42 15.97 2.80
C ASN A 253 -21.00 15.00 3.92
N THR A 254 -20.51 15.54 5.02
CA THR A 254 -19.99 14.80 6.19
C THR A 254 -20.89 15.01 7.41
N ASP A 255 -21.14 13.95 8.19
CA ASP A 255 -21.83 14.03 9.49
C ASP A 255 -20.87 14.52 10.60
N ASP A 256 -21.45 14.95 11.74
CA ASP A 256 -20.79 15.68 12.86
C ASP A 256 -19.56 14.99 13.49
N GLU A 257 -19.44 13.65 13.43
CA GLU A 257 -18.30 12.92 14.01
C GLU A 257 -17.06 12.92 13.09
N LEU A 258 -17.26 13.04 11.78
CA LEU A 258 -16.18 13.11 10.78
C LEU A 258 -15.59 14.53 10.70
N ASP A 259 -16.34 15.51 11.17
CA ASP A 259 -15.97 16.92 11.27
C ASP A 259 -14.71 17.13 12.13
N ILE A 260 -14.45 16.30 13.15
CA ILE A 260 -13.28 16.48 14.02
C ILE A 260 -11.96 16.14 13.31
N LEU A 261 -11.95 15.11 12.45
CA LEU A 261 -10.77 14.74 11.66
C LEU A 261 -10.59 15.60 10.40
N LEU A 262 -11.69 16.20 9.92
CA LEU A 262 -11.75 16.89 8.62
C LEU A 262 -11.92 18.42 8.71
N LYS A 263 -12.21 18.99 9.89
CA LYS A 263 -12.36 20.45 10.11
C LYS A 263 -11.13 21.23 9.67
N LEU A 264 -9.94 20.78 10.06
CA LEU A 264 -8.69 21.46 9.72
C LEU A 264 -8.42 21.42 8.20
N PRO A 265 -8.53 20.26 7.52
CA PRO A 265 -8.48 20.21 6.06
C PRO A 265 -9.50 21.12 5.35
N MET A 266 -10.74 21.20 5.83
CA MET A 266 -11.80 22.06 5.26
C MET A 266 -11.48 23.55 5.34
N ILE A 267 -10.88 24.00 6.44
CA ILE A 267 -10.54 25.42 6.62
C ILE A 267 -9.28 25.79 5.83
N THR A 268 -8.34 24.85 5.65
CA THR A 268 -7.00 25.13 5.12
C THR A 268 -6.78 24.73 3.66
N ASP A 269 -7.74 24.07 3.03
CA ASP A 269 -7.58 23.44 1.70
C ASP A 269 -6.49 22.36 1.65
N ALA A 270 -6.21 21.71 2.79
CA ALA A 270 -5.25 20.62 2.83
C ALA A 270 -5.81 19.36 2.11
N LYS A 271 -4.95 18.71 1.32
CA LYS A 271 -5.28 17.46 0.59
C LYS A 271 -5.48 16.25 1.49
N GLU A 272 -4.87 16.24 2.67
CA GLU A 272 -4.91 15.15 3.64
C GLU A 272 -4.79 15.69 5.07
N SER A 273 -5.33 14.92 6.03
CA SER A 273 -5.19 15.12 7.47
C SER A 273 -4.31 14.01 8.04
N ARG A 274 -3.37 14.37 8.91
CA ARG A 274 -2.56 13.42 9.68
C ARG A 274 -2.80 13.70 11.14
N THR A 275 -3.49 12.78 11.81
CA THR A 275 -3.82 12.93 13.22
C THR A 275 -3.11 11.86 14.02
N THR A 276 -2.17 12.28 14.86
CA THR A 276 -1.41 11.39 15.73
C THR A 276 -2.02 11.37 17.12
N PHE A 277 -2.43 10.19 17.55
CA PHE A 277 -2.93 9.93 18.89
C PHE A 277 -1.85 9.19 19.68
N ILE A 278 -1.52 9.71 20.86
CA ILE A 278 -0.52 9.14 21.76
C ILE A 278 -1.21 8.71 23.05
N CYS A 279 -1.06 7.44 23.40
CA CYS A 279 -1.56 6.84 24.63
C CYS A 279 -0.69 7.26 25.82
N PRO A 280 -1.26 7.50 27.02
CA PRO A 280 -0.47 7.75 28.22
C PRO A 280 0.55 6.64 28.52
N ASP A 281 1.73 7.04 29.01
CA ASP A 281 2.83 6.10 29.29
C ASP A 281 2.46 5.06 30.36
N THR A 282 1.63 5.45 31.32
CA THR A 282 1.34 4.67 32.55
C THR A 282 0.15 3.71 32.44
N VAL A 283 -0.56 3.67 31.31
CA VAL A 283 -1.82 2.92 31.16
C VAL A 283 -1.69 1.85 30.07
N ASP A 284 -2.29 0.68 30.28
CA ASP A 284 -2.45 -0.34 29.22
C ASP A 284 -3.19 0.25 28.00
N ASN A 285 -2.83 -0.18 26.80
CA ASN A 285 -3.31 0.46 25.58
C ASN A 285 -4.65 -0.11 25.07
N LYS A 286 -5.28 -1.10 25.74
CA LYS A 286 -6.52 -1.74 25.27
C LYS A 286 -7.68 -0.78 25.04
N ASP A 287 -8.00 0.08 26.01
CA ASP A 287 -9.08 1.07 25.88
C ASP A 287 -8.75 2.12 24.79
N PHE A 288 -7.47 2.49 24.69
CA PHE A 288 -6.97 3.36 23.63
C PHE A 288 -7.21 2.76 22.24
N LEU A 289 -6.83 1.49 22.03
CA LEU A 289 -7.04 0.78 20.77
C LEU A 289 -8.53 0.63 20.43
N GLN A 290 -9.40 0.37 21.41
CA GLN A 290 -10.86 0.31 21.20
C GLN A 290 -11.44 1.65 20.76
N LYS A 291 -10.97 2.76 21.34
CA LYS A 291 -11.39 4.12 20.94
C LYS A 291 -10.90 4.47 19.55
N ILE A 292 -9.66 4.11 19.21
CA ILE A 292 -9.13 4.26 17.85
C ILE A 292 -10.02 3.50 16.86
N GLN A 293 -10.39 2.25 17.15
CA GLN A 293 -11.30 1.49 16.29
C GLN A 293 -12.63 2.20 16.01
N LYS A 294 -13.23 2.83 17.03
CA LYS A 294 -14.46 3.63 16.85
C LYS A 294 -14.25 4.83 15.91
N ILE A 295 -13.14 5.54 16.06
CA ILE A 295 -12.78 6.70 15.22
C ILE A 295 -12.62 6.29 13.75
N LEU A 296 -12.18 5.05 13.48
CA LEU A 296 -11.93 4.56 12.13
C LEU A 296 -13.19 4.17 11.35
N ILE A 297 -14.32 3.95 12.01
CA ILE A 297 -15.55 3.42 11.38
C ILE A 297 -16.01 4.34 10.25
N ILE A 298 -16.34 5.59 10.57
CA ILE A 298 -16.90 6.54 9.58
C ILE A 298 -15.94 6.82 8.41
N PRO A 299 -14.67 7.19 8.62
CA PRO A 299 -13.76 7.41 7.50
C PRO A 299 -13.48 6.11 6.72
N GLY A 300 -13.55 4.94 7.37
CA GLY A 300 -13.42 3.63 6.72
C GLY A 300 -14.57 3.30 5.77
N ILE A 301 -15.82 3.39 6.24
CA ILE A 301 -17.00 3.09 5.42
C ILE A 301 -17.22 4.10 4.27
N LYS A 302 -16.62 5.29 4.36
CA LYS A 302 -16.68 6.32 3.32
C LYS A 302 -15.52 6.24 2.32
N GLY A 303 -14.49 5.44 2.60
CA GLY A 303 -13.29 5.34 1.75
C GLY A 303 -12.39 6.58 1.84
N TYR A 304 -12.25 7.15 3.04
CA TYR A 304 -11.42 8.33 3.29
C TYR A 304 -10.08 8.01 3.97
N ILE A 305 -9.89 6.78 4.47
CA ILE A 305 -8.62 6.37 5.09
C ILE A 305 -7.58 6.10 4.00
N ILE A 306 -6.50 6.88 4.01
CA ILE A 306 -5.33 6.66 3.17
C ILE A 306 -4.46 5.56 3.79
N ASP A 307 -4.15 5.71 5.09
CA ASP A 307 -3.30 4.77 5.82
C ASP A 307 -3.48 4.96 7.34
N ILE A 308 -3.03 3.98 8.12
CA ILE A 308 -2.94 4.02 9.57
C ILE A 308 -1.55 3.53 9.94
N LYS A 309 -0.79 4.36 10.63
CA LYS A 309 0.62 4.10 10.93
C LYS A 309 0.91 4.07 12.42
N SER A 310 1.94 3.33 12.80
CA SER A 310 2.61 3.45 14.08
C SER A 310 4.11 3.51 13.84
N ASN A 311 4.78 4.51 14.42
CA ASN A 311 6.22 4.75 14.22
C ASN A 311 6.63 4.73 12.74
N GLY A 312 5.82 5.37 11.89
CA GLY A 312 6.03 5.48 10.44
C GLY A 312 5.73 4.22 9.62
N THR A 313 5.27 3.14 10.24
CA THR A 313 4.96 1.87 9.57
C THR A 313 3.45 1.65 9.49
N THR A 314 2.93 1.26 8.32
CA THR A 314 1.52 0.88 8.13
C THR A 314 1.15 -0.28 9.05
N ILE A 315 0.06 -0.12 9.81
CA ILE A 315 -0.45 -1.13 10.73
C ILE A 315 -1.81 -1.69 10.29
N ILE A 316 -2.36 -1.25 9.16
CA ILE A 316 -3.56 -1.88 8.58
C ILE A 316 -3.24 -3.33 8.22
N ASN A 317 -4.00 -4.26 8.79
CA ASN A 317 -3.98 -5.65 8.38
C ASN A 317 -4.97 -5.82 7.23
N PHE A 318 -4.51 -5.59 6.00
CA PHE A 318 -5.36 -5.67 4.81
C PHE A 318 -6.02 -7.04 4.61
N LEU A 319 -5.41 -8.12 5.12
CA LEU A 319 -5.92 -9.49 5.01
C LEU A 319 -7.10 -9.77 5.91
N ASN A 320 -7.02 -9.29 7.15
CA ASN A 320 -8.05 -9.50 8.16
C ASN A 320 -9.09 -8.38 8.17
N SER A 321 -8.79 -7.25 7.51
CA SER A 321 -9.75 -6.18 7.29
C SER A 321 -10.79 -6.62 6.26
N VAL A 322 -12.03 -6.21 6.46
CA VAL A 322 -13.13 -6.51 5.54
C VAL A 322 -13.31 -5.30 4.63
N ILE A 323 -12.80 -5.40 3.40
CA ILE A 323 -13.11 -4.45 2.34
C ILE A 323 -14.49 -4.82 1.80
N LYS A 324 -15.37 -3.81 1.65
CA LYS A 324 -16.71 -3.98 1.12
C LYS A 324 -16.64 -4.68 -0.23
N SER A 325 -17.42 -5.75 -0.35
CA SER A 325 -17.47 -6.56 -1.57
C SER A 325 -18.90 -6.95 -1.94
N LYS A 326 -19.12 -7.26 -3.24
CA LYS A 326 -20.40 -7.73 -3.80
C LYS A 326 -20.27 -9.12 -4.40
#